data_AF-A0AAV6YPF8-F1
#
_entry.id   AF-A0AAV6YPF8-F1
#
_cell.length_a   1.000
_cell.length_b   1.000
_cell.length_c   1.000
_cell.angle_alpha   90.00
_cell.angle_beta   90.00
_cell.angle_gamma   90.00
#
_symmetry.space_group_name_H-M   'P 1'
#
loop_
_entity.id
_entity.type
_entity.pdbx_description
1 polymer ?
#
loop_
_entity_poly.entity_id
_entity_poly.type
_entity_poly.pdbx_seq_one_letter_code
_entity_poly.pdbx_strand_id
1 'polypeptide(L)'
;PLIAHLEVFCQFSDPQSLYLEPELFKLYNQLLCHVNENVQKAALDCVLSYKHPHVLPYKERLERLLQDRHFKDEIVHFSISEETSVVKPEHRADLMPVLMRLLYGRMRSKTGSKTEGKAAAGTRMAIVLRFLAGSQNEEIHMYLDLLYEPVSHLKDGSCLAMVQQSVEQLDLSKVLPLGRQHNIYNSLEVALKNLGHLVLSYLPKILQILLCMTASVTQALEQRSKVKQIQSIIFNSFIILNL
;
A
#
# COMPACT_ATOMS: atom_id res chain seq x y z
N PRO A 1 -12.76 -17.07 -7.25
CA PRO A 1 -13.99 -16.30 -6.95
C PRO A 1 -13.84 -14.78 -7.12
N LEU A 2 -13.00 -14.07 -6.35
CA LEU A 2 -12.92 -12.59 -6.43
C LEU A 2 -12.65 -12.04 -7.84
N ILE A 3 -11.63 -12.55 -8.53
CA ILE A 3 -11.25 -12.09 -9.87
C ILE A 3 -12.41 -12.24 -10.86
N ALA A 4 -13.10 -13.38 -10.85
CA ALA A 4 -14.25 -13.61 -11.72
C ALA A 4 -15.39 -12.60 -11.49
N HIS A 5 -15.61 -12.13 -10.25
CA HIS A 5 -16.60 -11.08 -10.00
C HIS A 5 -16.15 -9.73 -10.56
N LEU A 6 -14.86 -9.38 -10.40
CA LEU A 6 -14.30 -8.16 -10.99
C LEU A 6 -14.37 -8.19 -12.52
N GLU A 7 -14.09 -9.35 -13.12
CA GLU A 7 -14.21 -9.57 -14.57
C GLU A 7 -15.65 -9.43 -15.07
N VAL A 8 -16.66 -9.77 -14.26
CA VAL A 8 -18.06 -9.49 -14.59
C VAL A 8 -18.35 -7.99 -14.47
N PHE A 9 -17.89 -7.36 -13.39
CA PHE A 9 -18.13 -5.95 -13.14
C PHE A 9 -17.50 -5.02 -14.19
N CYS A 10 -16.34 -5.39 -14.75
CA CYS A 10 -15.72 -4.59 -15.80
C CYS A 10 -16.48 -4.62 -17.14
N GLN A 11 -17.44 -5.56 -17.33
CA GLN A 11 -18.27 -5.64 -18.53
C GLN A 11 -19.50 -4.70 -18.48
N PHE A 12 -19.78 -4.07 -17.34
CA PHE A 12 -20.89 -3.12 -17.26
C PHE A 12 -20.61 -1.91 -18.15
N SER A 13 -21.56 -1.61 -19.04
CA SER A 13 -21.42 -0.52 -20.01
C SER A 13 -21.55 0.86 -19.37
N ASP A 14 -22.30 0.94 -18.27
CA ASP A 14 -22.49 2.13 -17.45
C ASP A 14 -22.33 1.78 -15.96
N PRO A 15 -21.10 1.79 -15.43
CA PRO A 15 -20.86 1.48 -14.03
C PRO A 15 -21.41 2.57 -13.09
N GLN A 16 -21.67 3.79 -13.58
CA GLN A 16 -22.15 4.90 -12.75
C GLN A 16 -23.60 4.70 -12.28
N SER A 17 -24.38 3.91 -13.02
CA SER A 17 -25.78 3.61 -12.71
C SER A 17 -25.96 2.44 -11.73
N LEU A 18 -24.88 1.87 -11.19
CA LEU A 18 -24.96 0.76 -10.25
C LEU A 18 -25.47 1.22 -8.87
N TYR A 19 -26.32 0.40 -8.23
CA TYR A 19 -26.96 0.74 -6.95
C TYR A 19 -25.95 1.08 -5.82
N LEU A 20 -24.82 0.36 -5.75
CA LEU A 20 -23.74 0.59 -4.79
C LEU A 20 -22.46 1.10 -5.46
N GLU A 21 -22.61 1.88 -6.53
CA GLU A 21 -21.48 2.44 -7.29
C GLU A 21 -20.40 3.05 -6.39
N PRO A 22 -20.69 3.93 -5.41
CA PRO A 22 -19.62 4.60 -4.66
C PRO A 22 -18.81 3.63 -3.80
N GLU A 23 -19.47 2.60 -3.27
CA GLU A 23 -18.82 1.55 -2.48
C GLU A 23 -17.99 0.62 -3.38
N LEU A 24 -18.50 0.31 -4.57
CA LEU A 24 -17.79 -0.47 -5.58
C LEU A 24 -16.55 0.27 -6.08
N PHE A 25 -16.66 1.55 -6.42
CA PHE A 25 -15.52 2.35 -6.84
C PHE A 25 -14.47 2.47 -5.73
N LYS A 26 -14.89 2.64 -4.48
CA LYS A 26 -13.99 2.60 -3.32
C LYS A 26 -13.29 1.25 -3.20
N LEU A 27 -14.03 0.14 -3.39
CA LEU A 27 -13.46 -1.21 -3.37
C LEU A 27 -12.45 -1.41 -4.50
N TYR A 28 -12.75 -0.97 -5.73
CA TYR A 28 -11.81 -1.06 -6.84
C TYR A 28 -10.52 -0.31 -6.53
N ASN A 29 -10.62 0.92 -6.00
CA ASN A 29 -9.47 1.69 -5.56
C ASN A 29 -8.67 0.99 -4.45
N GLN A 30 -9.33 0.36 -3.48
CA GLN A 30 -8.62 -0.43 -2.46
C GLN A 30 -7.90 -1.63 -3.06
N LEU A 31 -8.49 -2.30 -4.05
CA LEU A 31 -7.92 -3.45 -4.74
C LEU A 31 -6.75 -3.08 -5.68
N LEU A 32 -6.64 -1.81 -6.09
CA LEU A 32 -5.42 -1.31 -6.77
C LEU A 32 -4.17 -1.44 -5.89
N CYS A 33 -4.30 -1.48 -4.56
CA CYS A 33 -3.17 -1.69 -3.65
C CYS A 33 -2.83 -3.17 -3.42
N HIS A 34 -3.54 -4.09 -4.08
CA HIS A 34 -3.42 -5.52 -3.82
C HIS A 34 -2.08 -6.08 -4.35
N VAL A 35 -1.51 -7.03 -3.61
CA VAL A 35 -0.17 -7.61 -3.92
C VAL A 35 -0.18 -8.63 -5.06
N ASN A 36 -1.35 -9.17 -5.39
CA ASN A 36 -1.54 -10.09 -6.51
C ASN A 36 -1.82 -9.30 -7.78
N GLU A 37 -0.95 -9.47 -8.78
CA GLU A 37 -1.01 -8.80 -10.08
C GLU A 37 -2.34 -9.00 -10.80
N ASN A 38 -2.92 -10.21 -10.76
CA ASN A 38 -4.18 -10.49 -11.45
C ASN A 38 -5.37 -9.76 -10.81
N VAL A 39 -5.38 -9.65 -9.47
CA VAL A 39 -6.40 -8.88 -8.75
C VAL A 39 -6.25 -7.39 -9.05
N GLN A 40 -5.00 -6.91 -9.05
CA GLN A 40 -4.70 -5.51 -9.33
C GLN A 40 -5.08 -5.11 -10.76
N LYS A 41 -4.83 -6.00 -11.73
CA LYS A 41 -5.24 -5.83 -13.13
C LYS A 41 -6.75 -5.81 -13.28
N ALA A 42 -7.46 -6.78 -12.72
CA ALA A 42 -8.93 -6.81 -12.78
C ALA A 42 -9.57 -5.57 -12.12
N ALA A 43 -8.98 -5.07 -11.03
CA ALA A 43 -9.40 -3.83 -10.40
C ALA A 43 -9.14 -2.60 -11.27
N LEU A 44 -8.00 -2.53 -11.96
CA LEU A 44 -7.70 -1.48 -12.93
C LEU A 44 -8.70 -1.51 -14.10
N ASP A 45 -9.03 -2.68 -14.63
CA ASP A 45 -10.03 -2.84 -15.69
C ASP A 45 -11.40 -2.32 -15.25
N CYS A 46 -11.80 -2.56 -13.99
CA CYS A 46 -13.00 -2.00 -13.40
C CYS A 46 -12.94 -0.46 -13.36
N VAL A 47 -11.83 0.13 -12.89
CA VAL A 47 -11.65 1.60 -12.87
C VAL A 47 -11.69 2.20 -14.28
N LEU A 48 -11.08 1.53 -15.26
CA LEU A 48 -11.07 1.98 -16.65
C LEU A 48 -12.45 1.90 -17.32
N SER A 49 -13.36 1.04 -16.85
CA SER A 49 -14.72 0.93 -17.37
C SER A 49 -15.55 2.22 -17.19
N TYR A 50 -15.18 3.06 -16.22
CA TYR A 50 -15.78 4.39 -15.99
C TYR A 50 -15.39 5.43 -17.05
N LYS A 51 -14.37 5.14 -17.87
CA LYS A 51 -13.93 5.98 -19.00
C LYS A 51 -13.62 7.44 -18.60
N HIS A 52 -13.10 7.64 -17.38
CA HIS A 52 -12.72 8.97 -16.93
C HIS A 52 -11.64 9.59 -17.82
N PRO A 53 -11.78 10.87 -18.22
CA PRO A 53 -10.85 11.52 -19.16
C PRO A 53 -9.43 11.66 -18.59
N HIS A 54 -9.28 11.66 -17.27
CA HIS A 54 -7.99 11.76 -16.59
C HIS A 54 -7.26 10.41 -16.42
N VAL A 55 -7.93 9.25 -16.58
CA VAL A 55 -7.31 7.92 -16.49
C VAL A 55 -7.15 7.27 -17.86
N LEU A 56 -8.20 7.32 -18.69
CA LEU A 56 -8.30 6.56 -19.93
C LEU A 56 -7.13 6.80 -20.92
N PRO A 57 -6.62 8.03 -21.11
CA PRO A 57 -5.47 8.28 -21.99
C PRO A 57 -4.18 7.55 -21.57
N TYR A 58 -4.09 7.15 -20.30
CA TYR A 58 -2.90 6.49 -19.73
C TYR A 58 -3.07 4.98 -19.60
N LYS A 59 -4.19 4.41 -20.06
CA LYS A 59 -4.54 2.98 -19.93
C LYS A 59 -3.36 2.04 -20.23
N GLU A 60 -2.78 2.14 -21.43
CA GLU A 60 -1.72 1.23 -21.86
C GLU A 60 -0.48 1.32 -20.94
N ARG A 61 -0.13 2.54 -20.51
CA ARG A 61 0.98 2.77 -19.58
C ARG A 61 0.71 2.17 -18.22
N LEU A 62 -0.50 2.37 -17.67
CA LEU A 62 -0.91 1.79 -16.39
C LEU A 62 -0.90 0.24 -16.45
N GLU A 63 -1.37 -0.35 -17.55
CA GLU A 63 -1.33 -1.80 -17.77
C GLU A 63 0.11 -2.33 -17.91
N ARG A 64 1.01 -1.60 -18.59
CA ARG A 64 2.43 -1.96 -18.72
C ARG A 64 3.18 -1.88 -17.39
N LEU A 65 2.83 -0.95 -16.50
CA LEU A 65 3.38 -0.90 -15.13
C LEU A 65 2.99 -2.11 -14.29
N LEU A 66 1.87 -2.76 -14.60
CA LEU A 66 1.47 -3.98 -13.91
C LEU A 66 2.25 -5.22 -14.36
N GLN A 67 2.78 -5.22 -15.58
CA GLN A 67 3.43 -6.38 -16.18
C GLN A 67 4.92 -6.44 -15.82
N ASP A 68 5.36 -7.51 -15.16
CA ASP A 68 6.77 -7.70 -14.75
C ASP A 68 7.77 -7.53 -15.90
N ARG A 69 7.42 -7.97 -17.12
CA ARG A 69 8.25 -7.87 -18.32
C ARG A 69 8.52 -6.42 -18.74
N HIS A 70 7.53 -5.55 -18.59
CA HIS A 70 7.58 -4.17 -19.09
C HIS A 70 7.83 -3.14 -17.97
N PHE A 71 7.65 -3.54 -16.70
CA PHE A 71 7.68 -2.63 -15.56
C PHE A 71 8.92 -1.72 -15.51
N LYS A 72 10.13 -2.28 -15.65
CA LYS A 72 11.38 -1.49 -15.56
C LYS A 72 11.53 -0.49 -16.70
N ASP A 73 11.05 -0.85 -17.88
CA ASP A 73 11.08 0.02 -19.06
C ASP A 73 10.02 1.12 -18.92
N GLU A 74 8.78 0.75 -18.61
CA GLU A 74 7.67 1.69 -18.51
C GLU A 74 7.87 2.72 -17.39
N ILE A 75 8.33 2.29 -16.20
CA ILE A 75 8.50 3.19 -15.05
C ILE A 75 9.55 4.29 -15.30
N VAL A 76 10.52 4.05 -16.18
CA VAL A 76 11.52 5.06 -16.57
C VAL A 76 10.93 6.04 -17.58
N HIS A 77 10.10 5.57 -18.51
CA HIS A 77 9.51 6.40 -19.57
C HIS A 77 8.22 7.13 -19.15
N PHE A 78 7.58 6.72 -18.05
CA PHE A 78 6.36 7.35 -17.55
C PHE A 78 6.65 8.49 -16.57
N SER A 79 7.53 9.43 -16.96
CA SER A 79 7.96 10.51 -16.08
C SER A 79 6.80 11.34 -15.53
N ILE A 80 6.86 11.62 -14.23
CA ILE A 80 5.91 12.48 -13.50
C ILE A 80 6.57 13.74 -12.94
N SER A 81 7.86 13.99 -13.24
CA SER A 81 8.57 15.17 -12.76
C SER A 81 8.09 16.44 -13.46
N GLU A 82 8.20 17.59 -12.80
CA GLU A 82 7.72 18.87 -13.33
C GLU A 82 8.29 19.22 -14.71
N GLU A 83 9.55 18.85 -14.98
CA GLU A 83 10.26 19.18 -16.21
C GLU A 83 9.93 18.26 -17.39
N THR A 84 9.61 17.00 -17.14
CA THR A 84 9.45 15.96 -18.18
C THR A 84 8.16 15.17 -18.06
N SER A 85 7.18 15.68 -17.31
CA SER A 85 5.91 15.00 -17.06
C SER A 85 5.20 14.66 -18.36
N VAL A 86 4.92 13.38 -18.57
CA VAL A 86 4.03 12.93 -19.65
C VAL A 86 2.55 13.00 -19.24
N VAL A 87 2.29 13.26 -17.95
CA VAL A 87 0.96 13.47 -17.39
C VAL A 87 0.57 14.94 -17.56
N LYS A 88 -0.56 15.18 -18.21
CA LYS A 88 -1.15 16.52 -18.33
C LYS A 88 -1.53 17.10 -16.95
N PRO A 89 -1.31 18.40 -16.69
CA PRO A 89 -1.65 19.02 -15.40
C PRO A 89 -3.11 18.83 -15.00
N GLU A 90 -4.04 18.96 -15.95
CA GLU A 90 -5.49 18.77 -15.78
C GLU A 90 -5.88 17.35 -15.34
N HIS A 91 -5.05 16.34 -15.64
CA HIS A 91 -5.33 14.95 -15.27
C HIS A 91 -4.65 14.55 -13.96
N ARG A 92 -3.66 15.33 -13.50
CA ARG A 92 -2.73 14.91 -12.45
C ARG A 92 -3.42 14.65 -11.11
N ALA A 93 -4.31 15.55 -10.71
CA ALA A 93 -5.01 15.48 -9.42
C ALA A 93 -5.77 14.16 -9.23
N ASP A 94 -6.39 13.64 -10.30
CA ASP A 94 -7.20 12.42 -10.25
C ASP A 94 -6.41 11.16 -10.67
N LEU A 95 -5.40 11.29 -11.53
CA LEU A 95 -4.57 10.17 -11.96
C LEU A 95 -3.59 9.72 -10.87
N MET A 96 -2.95 10.67 -10.17
CA MET A 96 -1.91 10.37 -9.19
C MET A 96 -2.41 9.46 -8.06
N PRO A 97 -3.62 9.64 -7.49
CA PRO A 97 -4.19 8.70 -6.54
C PRO A 97 -4.30 7.26 -7.09
N VAL A 98 -4.61 7.06 -8.38
CA VAL A 98 -4.69 5.73 -9.02
C VAL A 98 -3.28 5.15 -9.20
N LEU A 99 -2.36 5.94 -9.76
CA LEU A 99 -0.98 5.55 -9.99
C LEU A 99 -0.25 5.18 -8.70
N MET A 100 -0.43 5.97 -7.64
CA MET A 100 0.17 5.74 -6.33
C MET A 100 -0.25 4.39 -5.74
N ARG A 101 -1.55 4.06 -5.84
CA ARG A 101 -2.10 2.79 -5.36
C ARG A 101 -1.58 1.60 -6.16
N LEU A 102 -1.52 1.74 -7.49
CA LEU A 102 -0.92 0.72 -8.37
C LEU A 102 0.54 0.46 -8.00
N LEU A 103 1.36 1.50 -7.92
CA LEU A 103 2.78 1.39 -7.59
C LEU A 103 3.00 0.82 -6.17
N TYR A 104 2.14 1.20 -5.21
CA TYR A 104 2.17 0.63 -3.86
C TYR A 104 1.90 -0.88 -3.84
N GLY A 105 0.89 -1.35 -4.58
CA GLY A 105 0.62 -2.78 -4.74
C GLY A 105 1.79 -3.52 -5.41
N ARG A 106 2.37 -2.91 -6.46
CA ARG A 106 3.54 -3.46 -7.17
C ARG A 106 4.77 -3.57 -6.28
N MET A 107 5.06 -2.55 -5.49
CA MET A 107 6.15 -2.56 -4.50
C MET A 107 6.02 -3.72 -3.50
N ARG A 108 4.79 -4.06 -3.09
CA ARG A 108 4.51 -5.11 -2.10
C ARG A 108 4.38 -6.51 -2.69
N SER A 109 4.26 -6.63 -4.01
CA SER A 109 4.18 -7.91 -4.70
C SER A 109 5.48 -8.71 -4.55
N LYS A 110 5.35 -10.02 -4.26
CA LYS A 110 6.50 -10.93 -4.19
C LYS A 110 6.63 -11.63 -5.54
N THR A 111 7.75 -11.42 -6.22
CA THR A 111 8.10 -12.15 -7.46
C THR A 111 9.24 -13.12 -7.16
N GLY A 112 9.13 -14.39 -7.56
CA GLY A 112 10.21 -15.40 -7.45
C GLY A 112 10.18 -16.31 -6.21
N SER A 113 11.09 -17.28 -6.16
CA SER A 113 11.26 -18.22 -5.04
C SER A 113 11.69 -17.52 -3.74
N LYS A 114 11.46 -18.15 -2.57
CA LYS A 114 11.48 -17.54 -1.22
C LYS A 114 12.72 -16.69 -0.88
N THR A 115 13.88 -16.96 -1.47
CA THR A 115 15.15 -16.24 -1.23
C THR A 115 15.44 -15.17 -2.29
N GLU A 116 15.37 -15.51 -3.59
CA GLU A 116 15.56 -14.56 -4.69
C GLU A 116 14.49 -13.46 -4.72
N GLY A 117 13.25 -13.81 -4.34
CA GLY A 117 12.13 -12.88 -4.35
C GLY A 117 12.19 -11.78 -3.30
N LYS A 118 12.96 -11.97 -2.21
CA LYS A 118 13.19 -10.90 -1.23
C LYS A 118 14.10 -9.80 -1.76
N ALA A 119 15.22 -10.18 -2.40
CA ALA A 119 16.14 -9.23 -3.01
C ALA A 119 15.44 -8.48 -4.17
N ALA A 120 14.71 -9.21 -5.01
CA ALA A 120 13.93 -8.63 -6.10
C ALA A 120 12.85 -7.64 -5.62
N ALA A 121 12.16 -7.94 -4.52
CA ALA A 121 11.18 -7.03 -3.93
C ALA A 121 11.83 -5.73 -3.40
N GLY A 122 12.99 -5.82 -2.75
CA GLY A 122 13.75 -4.65 -2.30
C GLY A 122 14.20 -3.75 -3.47
N THR A 123 14.69 -4.35 -4.56
CA THR A 123 15.05 -3.61 -5.78
C THR A 123 13.83 -2.94 -6.41
N ARG A 124 12.70 -3.64 -6.52
CA ARG A 124 11.45 -3.07 -7.06
C ARG A 124 10.97 -1.90 -6.22
N MET A 125 10.99 -2.04 -4.90
CA MET A 125 10.65 -0.97 -3.96
C MET A 125 11.53 0.26 -4.17
N ALA A 126 12.85 0.08 -4.29
CA ALA A 126 13.76 1.19 -4.56
C ALA A 126 13.48 1.88 -5.91
N ILE A 127 13.16 1.11 -6.97
CA ILE A 127 12.78 1.68 -8.28
C ILE A 127 11.51 2.52 -8.15
N VAL A 128 10.47 1.98 -7.51
CA VAL A 128 9.21 2.72 -7.28
C VAL A 128 9.45 3.98 -6.47
N LEU A 129 10.24 3.92 -5.40
CA LEU A 129 10.48 5.09 -4.57
C LEU A 129 11.32 6.16 -5.27
N ARG A 130 12.27 5.77 -6.14
CA ARG A 130 12.97 6.73 -7.00
C ARG A 130 12.04 7.38 -8.02
N PHE A 131 11.09 6.62 -8.57
CA PHE A 131 10.05 7.19 -9.42
C PHE A 131 9.21 8.22 -8.67
N LEU A 132 8.79 7.90 -7.44
CA LEU A 132 8.01 8.79 -6.60
C LEU A 132 8.78 10.05 -6.16
N ALA A 133 10.10 10.07 -6.26
CA ALA A 133 10.89 11.28 -6.03
C ALA A 133 10.59 12.40 -7.05
N GLY A 134 10.00 12.06 -8.21
CA GLY A 134 9.48 13.03 -9.17
C GLY A 134 8.08 13.56 -8.85
N SER A 135 7.46 13.15 -7.73
CA SER A 135 6.13 13.62 -7.33
C SER A 135 6.20 14.99 -6.67
N GLN A 136 5.08 15.71 -6.67
CA GLN A 136 4.92 16.95 -5.92
C GLN A 136 4.80 16.67 -4.41
N ASN A 137 5.07 17.67 -3.57
CA ASN A 137 5.02 17.50 -2.10
C ASN A 137 3.63 17.08 -1.61
N GLU A 138 2.59 17.59 -2.27
CA GLU A 138 1.19 17.28 -2.05
C GLU A 138 0.85 15.86 -2.52
N GLU A 139 1.74 15.13 -3.16
CA GLU A 139 1.47 13.75 -3.60
C GLU A 139 2.14 12.73 -2.69
N ILE A 140 3.26 13.11 -2.10
CA ILE A 140 4.00 12.29 -1.14
C ILE A 140 3.15 11.94 0.09
N HIS A 141 2.26 12.85 0.52
CA HIS A 141 1.33 12.55 1.61
C HIS A 141 0.44 11.31 1.31
N MET A 142 0.03 11.11 0.05
CA MET A 142 -0.81 9.98 -0.35
C MET A 142 -0.07 8.66 -0.20
N TYR A 143 1.20 8.65 -0.62
CA TYR A 143 2.08 7.48 -0.46
C TYR A 143 2.27 7.14 1.02
N LEU A 144 2.57 8.16 1.84
CA LEU A 144 2.74 8.00 3.27
C LEU A 144 1.45 7.48 3.93
N ASP A 145 0.27 7.99 3.55
CA ASP A 145 -0.99 7.50 4.09
C ASP A 145 -1.25 6.02 3.74
N LEU A 146 -0.89 5.57 2.53
CA LEU A 146 -0.94 4.16 2.17
C LEU A 146 0.04 3.32 3.02
N LEU A 147 1.24 3.82 3.29
CA LEU A 147 2.21 3.13 4.14
C LEU A 147 1.70 2.95 5.57
N TYR A 148 1.07 3.99 6.09
CA TYR A 148 0.62 4.03 7.47
C TYR A 148 -0.78 3.48 7.69
N GLU A 149 -1.53 3.14 6.65
CA GLU A 149 -2.91 2.63 6.75
C GLU A 149 -3.08 1.54 7.83
N PRO A 150 -2.18 0.54 7.97
CA PRO A 150 -2.30 -0.48 9.02
C PRO A 150 -2.11 0.04 10.46
N VAL A 151 -1.52 1.22 10.61
CA VAL A 151 -1.09 1.85 11.86
C VAL A 151 -1.61 3.30 11.97
N SER A 152 -2.69 3.61 11.27
CA SER A 152 -3.22 4.97 11.16
C SER A 152 -3.58 5.55 12.52
N HIS A 153 -4.12 4.71 13.41
CA HIS A 153 -4.45 5.04 14.80
C HIS A 153 -3.26 5.53 15.63
N LEU A 154 -2.00 5.27 15.22
CA LEU A 154 -0.81 5.71 15.94
C LEU A 154 -0.40 7.16 15.61
N LYS A 155 -1.04 7.80 14.61
CA LYS A 155 -0.70 9.15 14.16
C LYS A 155 -1.36 10.26 14.97
N ASP A 156 -2.52 9.98 15.54
CA ASP A 156 -3.43 11.01 16.04
C ASP A 156 -3.13 11.30 17.51
N GLY A 157 -2.55 12.47 17.80
CA GLY A 157 -2.24 12.91 19.15
C GLY A 157 -0.77 13.25 19.36
N SER A 158 -0.39 13.52 20.61
CA SER A 158 1.01 13.80 20.94
C SER A 158 1.83 12.51 20.97
N CYS A 159 3.07 12.58 20.49
CA CYS A 159 3.95 11.42 20.43
C CYS A 159 4.11 10.73 21.80
N LEU A 160 4.25 11.50 22.88
CA LEU A 160 4.40 10.94 24.23
C LEU A 160 3.15 10.16 24.66
N ALA A 161 1.96 10.75 24.47
CA ALA A 161 0.71 10.10 24.85
C ALA A 161 0.46 8.81 24.07
N MET A 162 0.76 8.81 22.76
CA MET A 162 0.59 7.61 21.93
C MET A 162 1.55 6.50 22.29
N VAL A 163 2.80 6.83 22.66
CA VAL A 163 3.77 5.85 23.14
C VAL A 163 3.33 5.27 24.49
N GLN A 164 2.89 6.10 25.44
CA GLN A 164 2.36 5.65 26.73
C GLN A 164 1.16 4.73 26.54
N GLN A 165 0.21 5.11 25.69
CA GLN A 165 -0.96 4.30 25.37
C GLN A 165 -0.57 2.96 24.75
N SER A 166 0.42 2.94 23.85
CA SER A 166 0.93 1.71 23.22
C SER A 166 1.53 0.73 24.22
N VAL A 167 2.07 1.22 25.35
CA VAL A 167 2.63 0.39 26.43
C VAL A 167 1.54 -0.07 27.40
N GLU A 168 0.69 0.86 27.86
CA GLU A 168 -0.30 0.63 28.92
C GLU A 168 -1.52 -0.15 28.45
N GLN A 169 -1.97 0.07 27.22
CA GLN A 169 -3.21 -0.49 26.66
C GLN A 169 -2.94 -1.51 25.56
N LEU A 170 -1.77 -2.17 25.56
CA LEU A 170 -1.41 -3.12 24.52
C LEU A 170 -2.37 -4.32 24.49
N ASP A 171 -3.19 -4.37 23.45
CA ASP A 171 -4.02 -5.52 23.12
C ASP A 171 -3.28 -6.44 22.14
N LEU A 172 -2.72 -7.54 22.65
CA LEU A 172 -1.97 -8.53 21.86
C LEU A 172 -2.78 -9.12 20.69
N SER A 173 -4.12 -9.09 20.74
CA SER A 173 -4.98 -9.57 19.65
C SER A 173 -5.05 -8.59 18.47
N LYS A 174 -4.77 -7.30 18.72
CA LYS A 174 -4.79 -6.22 17.72
C LYS A 174 -3.40 -5.85 17.20
N VAL A 175 -2.34 -6.39 17.81
CA VAL A 175 -0.97 -6.17 17.36
C VAL A 175 -0.80 -6.74 15.96
N LEU A 176 -0.30 -5.91 15.04
CA LEU A 176 0.01 -6.34 13.68
C LEU A 176 1.01 -7.51 13.71
N PRO A 177 0.83 -8.55 12.87
CA PRO A 177 1.80 -9.62 12.75
C PRO A 177 3.20 -9.08 12.46
N LEU A 178 4.24 -9.64 13.10
CA LEU A 178 5.64 -9.19 12.98
C LEU A 178 6.10 -9.02 11.53
N GLY A 179 5.66 -9.91 10.62
CA GLY A 179 5.96 -9.79 9.20
C GLY A 179 5.40 -8.51 8.56
N ARG A 180 4.20 -8.06 8.96
CA ARG A 180 3.63 -6.78 8.48
C ARG A 180 4.35 -5.59 9.09
N GLN A 181 4.69 -5.66 10.38
CA GLN A 181 5.45 -4.60 11.06
C GLN A 181 6.83 -4.40 10.40
N HIS A 182 7.57 -5.49 10.17
CA HIS A 182 8.87 -5.45 9.50
C HIS A 182 8.79 -4.84 8.09
N ASN A 183 7.74 -5.13 7.33
CA ASN A 183 7.53 -4.51 6.02
C ASN A 183 7.32 -2.99 6.13
N ILE A 184 6.57 -2.51 7.13
CA ILE A 184 6.39 -1.07 7.36
C ILE A 184 7.74 -0.42 7.68
N TYR A 185 8.53 -0.99 8.59
CA TYR A 185 9.87 -0.49 8.92
C TYR A 185 10.77 -0.42 7.68
N ASN A 186 10.84 -1.49 6.90
CA ASN A 186 11.65 -1.52 5.68
C ASN A 186 11.18 -0.48 4.65
N SER A 187 9.87 -0.35 4.44
CA SER A 187 9.33 0.67 3.53
C SER A 187 9.61 2.10 4.00
N LEU A 188 9.58 2.36 5.32
CA LEU A 188 9.95 3.66 5.88
C LEU A 188 11.45 3.93 5.75
N GLU A 189 12.30 2.94 6.00
CA GLU A 189 13.74 3.06 5.82
C GLU A 189 14.08 3.42 4.36
N VAL A 190 13.49 2.71 3.40
CA VAL A 190 13.75 2.96 1.97
C VAL A 190 13.10 4.28 1.52
N ALA A 191 11.95 4.66 2.08
CA ALA A 191 11.36 5.98 1.83
C ALA A 191 12.26 7.11 2.35
N LEU A 192 12.80 7.01 3.56
CA LEU A 192 13.76 7.99 4.10
C LEU A 192 15.03 8.09 3.24
N LYS A 193 15.53 6.96 2.72
CA LYS A 193 16.71 6.93 1.85
C LYS A 193 16.48 7.56 0.47
N ASN A 194 15.31 7.35 -0.14
CA ASN A 194 15.04 7.77 -1.53
C ASN A 194 14.24 9.08 -1.64
N LEU A 195 13.44 9.40 -0.62
CA LEU A 195 12.54 10.56 -0.58
C LEU A 195 12.91 11.54 0.54
N GLY A 196 14.11 11.44 1.12
CA GLY A 196 14.53 12.20 2.31
C GLY A 196 14.23 13.71 2.25
N HIS A 197 14.46 14.33 1.09
CA HIS A 197 14.21 15.76 0.87
C HIS A 197 12.71 16.13 0.84
N LEU A 198 11.83 15.21 0.42
CA LEU A 198 10.38 15.43 0.34
C LEU A 198 9.66 15.06 1.65
N VAL A 199 10.27 14.20 2.48
CA VAL A 199 9.63 13.70 3.71
C VAL A 199 9.97 14.51 4.97
N LEU A 200 10.75 15.60 4.86
CA LEU A 200 11.18 16.42 6.00
C LEU A 200 10.00 16.90 6.86
N SER A 201 8.95 17.41 6.23
CA SER A 201 7.72 17.87 6.90
C SER A 201 6.93 16.74 7.57
N TYR A 202 7.20 15.49 7.22
CA TYR A 202 6.53 14.29 7.73
C TYR A 202 7.37 13.54 8.78
N LEU A 203 8.64 13.95 9.00
CA LEU A 203 9.53 13.31 9.98
C LEU A 203 8.94 13.16 11.38
N PRO A 204 8.23 14.15 11.95
CA PRO A 204 7.62 13.99 13.28
C PRO A 204 6.61 12.83 13.31
N LYS A 205 5.79 12.69 12.26
CA LYS A 205 4.82 11.61 12.13
C LYS A 205 5.49 10.25 11.91
N ILE A 206 6.54 10.20 11.08
CA ILE A 206 7.36 9.00 10.87
C ILE A 206 7.92 8.53 12.21
N LEU A 207 8.56 9.43 12.96
CA LEU A 207 9.18 9.14 14.25
C LEU A 207 8.15 8.63 15.27
N GLN A 208 7.00 9.28 15.37
CA GLN A 208 5.92 8.86 16.27
C GLN A 208 5.47 7.42 15.99
N ILE A 209 5.24 7.06 14.72
CA ILE A 209 4.85 5.71 14.33
C ILE A 209 5.95 4.70 14.68
N LEU A 210 7.22 5.02 14.37
CA LEU A 210 8.35 4.16 14.70
C LEU A 210 8.46 3.91 16.21
N LEU A 211 8.27 4.95 17.04
CA LEU A 211 8.32 4.83 18.49
C LEU A 211 7.16 4.00 19.03
N CYS A 212 5.92 4.25 18.59
CA CYS A 212 4.74 3.50 19.03
C CYS A 212 4.82 2.02 18.65
N MET A 213 5.28 1.72 17.43
CA MET A 213 5.49 0.35 16.97
C MET A 213 6.59 -0.35 17.77
N THR A 214 7.69 0.34 18.06
CA THR A 214 8.79 -0.21 18.86
C THR A 214 8.34 -0.47 20.30
N ALA A 215 7.60 0.45 20.90
CA ALA A 215 7.02 0.29 22.22
C ALA A 215 6.07 -0.93 22.28
N SER A 216 5.21 -1.07 21.27
CA SER A 216 4.29 -2.22 21.15
C SER A 216 5.04 -3.55 21.05
N VAL A 217 6.13 -3.60 20.27
CA VAL A 217 6.97 -4.80 20.14
C VAL A 217 7.70 -5.13 21.43
N THR A 218 8.28 -4.14 22.10
CA THR A 218 8.96 -4.32 23.40
C THR A 218 7.99 -4.85 24.44
N GLN A 219 6.81 -4.25 24.56
CA GLN A 219 5.78 -4.67 25.51
C GLN A 219 5.24 -6.07 25.17
N ALA A 220 5.06 -6.41 23.89
CA ALA A 220 4.68 -7.76 23.48
C ALA A 220 5.76 -8.79 23.83
N LEU A 221 7.05 -8.41 23.74
CA LEU A 221 8.18 -9.27 24.10
C LEU A 221 8.25 -9.52 25.61
N GLU A 222 7.98 -8.52 26.43
CA GLU A 222 7.88 -8.67 27.89
C GLU A 222 6.75 -9.63 28.28
N GLN A 223 5.64 -9.61 27.54
CA GLN A 223 4.50 -10.50 27.72
C GLN A 223 4.60 -11.83 26.93
N ARG A 224 5.80 -12.23 26.46
CA ARG A 224 6.01 -13.39 25.57
C ARG A 224 5.38 -14.71 26.03
N SER A 225 5.23 -14.92 27.35
CA SER A 225 4.57 -16.11 27.91
C SER A 225 3.09 -16.17 27.53
N LYS A 226 2.40 -15.02 27.51
CA LYS A 226 1.00 -14.87 27.10
C LYS A 226 0.84 -14.98 25.58
N VAL A 227 1.82 -14.51 24.81
CA VAL A 227 1.82 -14.62 23.33
C VAL A 227 1.79 -16.09 22.88
N LYS A 228 2.57 -16.97 23.54
CA LYS A 228 2.53 -18.42 23.26
C LYS A 228 1.17 -19.05 23.58
N GLN A 229 0.53 -18.60 24.67
CA GLN A 229 -0.82 -19.03 25.05
C GLN A 229 -1.86 -18.59 24.00
N ILE A 230 -1.81 -17.34 23.53
CA ILE A 230 -2.72 -16.83 22.49
C ILE A 230 -2.52 -17.58 21.16
N GLN A 231 -1.27 -17.82 20.75
CA GLN A 231 -1.01 -18.64 19.54
C GLN A 231 -1.53 -20.06 19.69
N SER A 232 -1.38 -20.68 20.86
CA SER A 232 -1.94 -22.01 21.14
C SER A 232 -3.48 -22.01 21.17
N ILE A 233 -4.11 -20.96 21.70
CA ILE A 233 -5.58 -20.82 21.73
C ILE A 233 -6.13 -20.58 20.32
N ILE A 234 -5.49 -19.73 19.51
CA ILE A 234 -5.88 -19.49 18.12
C ILE A 234 -5.71 -20.78 17.29
N PHE A 235 -4.60 -21.50 17.48
CA PHE A 235 -4.35 -22.77 16.80
C PHE A 235 -5.35 -23.85 17.21
N ASN A 236 -5.66 -23.98 18.50
CA ASN A 236 -6.66 -24.93 19.00
C ASN A 236 -8.10 -24.57 18.59
N SER A 237 -8.44 -23.28 18.54
CA SER A 237 -9.75 -22.81 18.07
C SER A 237 -9.94 -23.07 16.57
N PHE A 238 -8.87 -23.02 15.78
CA PHE A 238 -8.91 -23.40 14.36
C PHE A 238 -9.12 -24.92 14.14
N ILE A 239 -8.65 -25.77 15.06
CA ILE A 239 -8.87 -27.22 15.02
C ILE A 239 -10.31 -27.57 15.41
N ILE A 240 -10.89 -26.89 16.40
CA ILE A 240 -12.27 -27.13 16.86
C ILE A 240 -13.31 -26.67 15.82
N LEU A 241 -12.99 -25.68 14.98
CA LEU A 241 -13.86 -25.23 13.88
C LEU A 241 -13.71 -26.06 12.58
N ASN A 242 -12.80 -27.03 12.52
CA ASN A 242 -12.58 -27.91 11.37
C ASN A 242 -12.80 -29.41 11.71
N LEU A 243 -13.49 -29.71 12.81
CA LEU A 243 -14.03 -31.02 13.20
C LEU A 243 -15.56 -30.91 13.30
#